data_AF-A0A2G9TDX8-F1
#
_entry.id   AF-A0A2G9TDX8-F1
#
_cell.length_a   1.000
_cell.length_b   1.000
_cell.length_c   1.000
_cell.angle_alpha   90.00
_cell.angle_beta   90.00
_cell.angle_gamma   90.00
#
_symmetry.space_group_name_H-M   'P 1'
#
loop_
_entity.id
_entity.type
_entity.pdbx_description
1 polymer ?
#
loop_
_entity_poly.entity_id
_entity_poly.type
_entity_poly.pdbx_seq_one_letter_code
_entity_poly.pdbx_strand_id
1 'polypeptide(L)'
;MEVQVLLRLSFPLAAPDQSSFVEICRSIAPHFNSSYEWTDGVLLTAEPVRLHVERVSQNEIELTARVCVDELEEEQAAAPAKLLWPFLAVALKNMLNHLDEHQLLQYTV
;
A
#
# COMPACT_ATOMS: atom_id res chain seq x y z
N MET A 1 7.07 -8.52 -18.84
CA MET A 1 7.14 -7.06 -18.56
C MET A 1 6.39 -6.76 -17.27
N GLU A 2 6.89 -5.88 -16.39
CA GLU A 2 6.20 -5.50 -15.14
C GLU A 2 5.75 -4.04 -15.20
N VAL A 3 4.56 -3.76 -14.65
CA VAL A 3 4.05 -2.41 -14.46
C VAL A 3 3.88 -2.16 -12.96
N GLN A 4 4.36 -1.01 -12.50
CA GLN A 4 4.34 -0.59 -11.11
C GLN A 4 3.81 0.84 -10.96
N VAL A 5 3.00 1.06 -9.92
CA VAL A 5 2.60 2.38 -9.45
C VAL A 5 3.02 2.50 -7.99
N LEU A 6 3.72 3.60 -7.68
CA LEU A 6 4.26 3.89 -6.35
C LEU A 6 3.65 5.20 -5.84
N LEU A 7 3.12 5.16 -4.62
CA LEU A 7 2.71 6.34 -3.86
C LEU A 7 3.63 6.44 -2.64
N ARG A 8 4.30 7.57 -2.48
CA ARG A 8 5.11 7.88 -1.30
C ARG A 8 4.39 8.91 -0.46
N LEU A 9 4.14 8.58 0.80
CA LEU A 9 3.59 9.48 1.80
C LEU A 9 4.72 9.97 2.69
N SER A 10 4.95 11.27 2.69
CA SER A 10 5.98 11.91 3.52
C SER A 10 5.32 12.62 4.71
N PHE A 11 5.84 12.37 5.90
CA PHE A 11 5.35 12.92 7.16
C PHE A 11 6.34 13.99 7.66
N PRO A 12 6.01 15.29 7.58
CA PRO A 12 6.96 16.37 7.86
C PRO A 12 7.52 16.40 9.28
N LEU A 13 6.76 15.87 10.25
CA LEU A 13 7.15 15.85 11.66
C LEU A 13 7.59 14.45 12.09
N ALA A 14 6.70 13.48 12.08
CA ALA A 14 6.99 12.09 12.44
C ALA A 14 6.02 11.15 11.73
N ALA A 15 6.49 10.06 11.11
CA ALA A 15 5.55 9.03 10.63
C ALA A 15 4.84 8.36 11.81
N PRO A 16 3.75 7.60 11.56
CA PRO A 16 3.16 6.73 12.58
C PRO A 16 4.23 5.88 13.28
N ASP A 17 4.05 5.58 14.56
CA ASP A 17 4.96 4.68 15.25
C ASP A 17 4.82 3.23 14.73
N GLN A 18 5.63 2.32 15.26
CA GLN A 18 5.63 0.93 14.80
C GLN A 18 4.28 0.24 15.05
N SER A 19 3.64 0.49 16.19
CA SER A 19 2.33 -0.08 16.50
C SER A 19 1.26 0.41 15.53
N SER A 20 1.16 1.71 15.30
CA SER A 20 0.19 2.29 14.35
C SER A 20 0.44 1.81 12.93
N PHE A 21 1.70 1.66 12.51
CA PHE A 21 2.01 1.11 11.19
C PHE A 21 1.58 -0.35 11.04
N VAL A 22 1.82 -1.19 12.05
CA VAL A 22 1.35 -2.58 12.05
C VAL A 22 -0.17 -2.65 11.99
N GLU A 23 -0.88 -1.78 12.71
CA GLU A 23 -2.34 -1.69 12.65
C GLU A 23 -2.84 -1.26 11.26
N ILE A 24 -2.20 -0.25 10.65
CA ILE A 24 -2.49 0.14 9.25
C ILE A 24 -2.33 -1.07 8.33
N CYS A 25 -1.21 -1.78 8.37
CA CYS A 25 -0.97 -2.96 7.54
C CYS A 25 -2.03 -4.05 7.76
N ARG A 26 -2.42 -4.30 9.02
CA ARG A 26 -3.48 -5.26 9.37
C ARG A 26 -4.87 -4.82 8.90
N SER A 27 -5.16 -3.53 8.85
CA SER A 27 -6.44 -3.02 8.33
C SER A 27 -6.57 -3.23 6.81
N ILE A 28 -5.45 -3.24 6.09
CA ILE A 28 -5.42 -3.43 4.63
C ILE A 28 -5.52 -4.93 4.27
N ALA A 29 -4.91 -5.81 5.07
CA ALA A 29 -4.78 -7.23 4.77
C ALA A 29 -6.11 -7.97 4.42
N PRO A 30 -7.27 -7.71 5.05
CA PRO A 30 -8.54 -8.35 4.71
C PRO A 30 -9.03 -8.13 3.28
N HIS A 31 -8.47 -7.16 2.55
CA HIS A 31 -8.81 -6.89 1.16
C HIS A 31 -7.97 -7.70 0.14
N PHE A 32 -7.08 -8.56 0.63
CA PHE A 32 -6.16 -9.35 -0.18
C PHE A 32 -6.27 -10.84 0.16
N ASN A 33 -5.79 -11.70 -0.74
CA ASN A 33 -5.87 -13.16 -0.60
C ASN A 33 -4.82 -13.70 0.37
N SER A 34 -3.64 -13.06 0.42
CA SER A 34 -2.57 -13.43 1.33
C SER A 34 -1.72 -12.23 1.74
N SER A 35 -1.06 -12.36 2.88
CA SER A 35 -0.11 -11.39 3.42
C SER A 35 1.20 -12.06 3.83
N TYR A 36 2.31 -11.34 3.65
CA TYR A 36 3.63 -11.68 4.17
C TYR A 36 4.21 -10.45 4.88
N GLU A 37 4.40 -10.53 6.19
CA GLU A 37 4.79 -9.41 7.05
C GLU A 37 6.25 -9.52 7.50
N TRP A 38 6.93 -8.36 7.59
CA TRP A 38 8.25 -8.19 8.21
C TRP A 38 8.27 -6.90 9.03
N THR A 39 9.40 -6.60 9.69
CA THR A 39 9.52 -5.46 10.61
C THR A 39 9.07 -4.15 9.98
N ASP A 40 9.49 -3.86 8.75
CA ASP A 40 9.30 -2.56 8.11
C ASP A 40 8.25 -2.61 6.99
N GLY A 41 7.47 -3.68 6.86
CA GLY A 41 6.47 -3.74 5.80
C GLY A 41 5.66 -5.02 5.68
N VAL A 42 4.78 -5.00 4.69
CA VAL A 42 3.95 -6.14 4.31
C VAL A 42 3.85 -6.23 2.78
N LEU A 43 3.90 -7.46 2.27
CA LEU A 43 3.51 -7.81 0.92
C LEU A 43 2.11 -8.42 0.97
N LEU A 44 1.18 -7.82 0.24
CA LEU A 44 -0.20 -8.22 0.10
C LEU A 44 -0.46 -8.68 -1.33
N THR A 45 -1.07 -9.85 -1.50
CA THR A 45 -1.25 -10.46 -2.83
C THR A 45 -2.73 -10.70 -3.10
N ALA A 46 -3.18 -10.20 -4.25
CA ALA A 46 -4.49 -10.48 -4.85
C ALA A 46 -4.24 -10.71 -6.33
N GLU A 47 -3.87 -11.95 -6.68
CA GLU A 47 -3.40 -12.33 -8.02
C GLU A 47 -4.29 -11.73 -9.13
N PRO A 48 -3.70 -11.06 -10.14
CA PRO A 48 -2.26 -10.96 -10.44
C PRO A 48 -1.54 -9.76 -9.76
N VAL A 49 -2.22 -9.04 -8.86
CA VAL A 49 -1.72 -7.80 -8.24
C VAL A 49 -0.98 -8.09 -6.95
N ARG A 50 0.17 -7.44 -6.78
CA ARG A 50 0.95 -7.42 -5.53
C ARG A 50 1.07 -6.00 -5.03
N LEU A 51 0.75 -5.76 -3.76
CA LEU A 51 0.90 -4.49 -3.08
C LEU A 51 1.96 -4.62 -1.99
N HIS A 52 2.99 -3.79 -2.03
CA HIS A 52 3.89 -3.59 -0.91
C HIS A 52 3.47 -2.35 -0.13
N VAL A 53 3.45 -2.47 1.20
CA VAL A 53 3.34 -1.34 2.12
C VAL A 53 4.61 -1.35 2.97
N GLU A 54 5.44 -0.34 2.83
CA GLU A 54 6.79 -0.34 3.43
C GLU A 54 7.11 1.00 4.09
N ARG A 55 7.70 0.94 5.27
CA ARG A 55 8.34 2.08 5.93
C ARG A 55 9.76 2.21 5.38
N VAL A 56 9.94 3.08 4.40
CA VAL A 56 11.25 3.29 3.73
C VAL A 56 12.16 4.23 4.51
N SER A 57 11.61 5.04 5.44
CA SER A 57 12.38 5.86 6.37
C SER A 57 11.57 6.16 7.64
N GLN A 58 12.17 6.89 8.59
CA GLN A 58 11.48 7.33 9.81
C GLN A 58 10.26 8.23 9.52
N ASN A 59 10.21 8.84 8.35
CA ASN A 59 9.23 9.86 7.98
C ASN A 59 8.51 9.54 6.67
N GLU A 60 8.69 8.34 6.10
CA GLU A 60 8.13 8.00 4.79
C GLU A 60 7.57 6.58 4.79
N ILE A 61 6.37 6.46 4.24
CA ILE A 61 5.72 5.18 3.96
C ILE A 61 5.42 5.12 2.46
N GLU A 62 5.70 3.97 1.84
CA GLU A 62 5.42 3.70 0.44
C GLU A 62 4.33 2.66 0.27
N LEU A 63 3.44 2.93 -0.70
CA LEU A 63 2.47 1.98 -1.24
C LEU A 63 2.88 1.68 -2.68
N THR A 64 3.32 0.45 -2.93
CA THR A 64 3.81 0.03 -4.25
C THR A 64 2.97 -1.10 -4.79
N ALA A 65 2.11 -0.82 -5.76
CA ALA A 65 1.31 -1.83 -6.44
C ALA A 65 1.95 -2.22 -7.76
N ARG A 66 2.02 -3.52 -8.05
CA ARG A 66 2.65 -4.05 -9.26
C ARG A 66 1.89 -5.23 -9.84
N VAL A 67 2.07 -5.42 -11.14
CA VAL A 67 1.50 -6.54 -11.92
C VAL A 67 2.47 -6.98 -13.01
N CYS A 68 2.62 -8.29 -13.19
CA CYS A 68 3.37 -8.86 -14.30
C CYS A 68 2.46 -8.95 -15.52
N VAL A 69 2.77 -8.20 -16.58
CA VAL A 69 1.95 -8.14 -17.81
C VAL A 69 1.95 -9.47 -18.56
N ASP A 70 2.99 -10.29 -18.38
CA ASP A 70 3.09 -11.61 -19.02
C ASP A 70 2.13 -12.64 -18.37
N GLU A 71 1.58 -12.31 -17.20
CA GLU A 71 0.60 -13.12 -16.46
C GLU A 71 -0.85 -12.65 -16.72
N LEU A 72 -1.05 -11.62 -17.56
CA LEU A 72 -2.36 -11.02 -17.83
C LEU A 72 -3.02 -11.59 -19.09
N GLU A 73 -4.35 -11.60 -19.07
CA GLU A 73 -5.17 -11.84 -20.27
C GLU A 73 -5.00 -10.70 -21.29
N GLU A 74 -5.27 -10.94 -22.58
CA GLU A 74 -5.04 -9.96 -23.66
C GLU A 74 -5.77 -8.63 -23.42
N GLU A 75 -6.99 -8.67 -22.89
CA GLU A 75 -7.78 -7.49 -22.56
C GLU A 75 -7.18 -6.68 -21.40
N GLN A 76 -6.56 -7.36 -20.44
CA GLN A 76 -5.93 -6.76 -19.27
C GLN A 76 -4.56 -6.16 -19.63
N ALA A 77 -3.81 -6.83 -20.51
CA ALA A 77 -2.51 -6.39 -20.99
C ALA A 77 -2.56 -5.06 -21.78
N ALA A 78 -3.71 -4.71 -22.35
CA ALA A 78 -3.90 -3.42 -23.03
C ALA A 78 -3.84 -2.20 -22.08
N ALA A 79 -4.19 -2.38 -20.80
CA ALA A 79 -4.19 -1.32 -19.80
C ALA A 79 -3.90 -1.84 -18.37
N PRO A 80 -2.74 -2.44 -18.12
CA PRO A 80 -2.41 -3.15 -16.88
C PRO A 80 -2.49 -2.27 -15.63
N ALA A 81 -2.16 -0.98 -15.76
CA ALA A 81 -2.24 -0.02 -14.65
C ALA A 81 -3.66 0.16 -14.10
N LYS A 82 -4.72 -0.12 -14.89
CA LYS A 82 -6.11 -0.04 -14.41
C LYS A 82 -6.41 -1.07 -13.32
N LEU A 83 -5.71 -2.21 -13.32
CA LEU A 83 -5.85 -3.25 -12.30
C LEU A 83 -5.27 -2.84 -10.95
N LEU A 84 -4.30 -1.91 -10.95
CA LEU A 84 -3.58 -1.51 -9.73
C LEU A 84 -4.37 -0.50 -8.89
N TRP A 85 -5.14 0.37 -9.54
CA TRP A 85 -5.82 1.49 -8.86
C TRP A 85 -6.79 1.08 -7.75
N PRO A 86 -7.65 0.04 -7.90
CA PRO A 86 -8.53 -0.38 -6.82
C PRO A 86 -7.76 -0.76 -5.55
N PHE A 87 -6.64 -1.47 -5.69
CA PHE A 87 -5.82 -1.90 -4.55
C PHE A 87 -5.10 -0.74 -3.88
N LEU A 88 -4.56 0.19 -4.67
CA LEU A 88 -3.96 1.42 -4.15
C LEU A 88 -4.99 2.29 -3.44
N ALA A 89 -6.19 2.44 -3.99
CA ALA A 89 -7.26 3.23 -3.39
C ALA A 89 -7.71 2.63 -2.04
N VAL A 90 -7.84 1.31 -1.97
CA VAL A 90 -8.17 0.61 -0.71
C VAL A 90 -7.07 0.80 0.34
N ALA A 91 -5.80 0.64 -0.05
CA ALA A 91 -4.68 0.81 0.86
C ALA A 91 -4.57 2.26 1.37
N LEU A 92 -4.65 3.23 0.47
CA LEU A 92 -4.62 4.64 0.79
C LEU A 92 -5.79 5.04 1.70
N LYS A 93 -7.01 4.57 1.40
CA LYS A 93 -8.19 4.86 2.22
C LYS A 93 -8.04 4.33 3.64
N ASN A 94 -7.62 3.07 3.79
CA ASN A 94 -7.43 2.48 5.12
C ASN A 94 -6.33 3.21 5.90
N MET A 95 -5.22 3.54 5.25
CA MET A 95 -4.16 4.33 5.85
C MET A 95 -4.67 5.70 6.31
N LEU A 96 -5.35 6.45 5.44
CA LEU A 96 -5.89 7.78 5.79
C LEU A 96 -6.92 7.72 6.91
N ASN A 97 -7.80 6.71 6.92
CA ASN A 97 -8.77 6.51 8.00
C ASN A 97 -8.06 6.29 9.35
N HIS A 98 -7.03 5.44 9.37
CA HIS A 98 -6.26 5.17 10.60
C HIS A 98 -5.52 6.42 11.09
N LEU A 99 -4.99 7.22 10.17
CA LEU A 99 -4.32 8.48 10.51
C LEU A 99 -5.30 9.52 11.07
N ASP A 100 -6.53 9.60 10.55
CA ASP A 100 -7.59 10.51 11.03
C ASP A 100 -8.07 10.16 12.45
N GLU A 101 -8.09 8.87 12.80
CA GLU A 101 -8.42 8.42 14.16
C GLU A 101 -7.36 8.85 15.21
N HIS A 102 -6.14 9.17 14.76
CA HIS A 102 -5.02 9.60 15.60
C HIS A 102 -4.71 11.10 15.45
N GLN A 103 -5.72 11.98 15.59
CA GLN A 103 -5.62 13.45 15.45
C GLN A 103 -4.52 14.16 16.29
N LEU A 104 -3.91 13.48 17.26
CA LEU A 104 -2.73 13.98 18.00
C LEU A 104 -1.44 13.96 17.17
N LEU A 105 -1.45 13.23 16.06
CA LEU A 105 -0.39 13.23 15.08
C LEU A 105 -0.67 14.35 14.06
N GLN A 106 -0.04 15.51 14.27
CA GLN A 106 -0.22 16.67 13.39
C GLN A 106 0.33 16.37 11.99
N TYR A 107 -0.55 15.96 11.08
CA TYR A 107 -0.22 15.72 9.67
C TYR A 107 -0.89 16.79 8.80
N THR A 108 -0.13 17.32 7.84
CA THR A 108 -0.67 18.14 6.77
C THR A 108 -0.90 17.23 5.57
N VAL A 109 -2.15 17.16 5.08
CA VAL A 109 -2.49 16.54 3.78
C VAL A 109 -2.09 17.47 2.64
#